data_AF-A0A927P506-F1
#
_entry.id   AF-A0A927P506-F1
#
_cell.length_a   1.000
_cell.length_b   1.000
_cell.length_c   1.000
_cell.angle_alpha   90.00
_cell.angle_beta   90.00
_cell.angle_gamma   90.00
#
_symmetry.space_group_name_H-M   'P 1'
#
loop_
_entity.id
_entity.type
_entity.pdbx_description
1 polymer ?
#
loop_
_entity_poly.entity_id
_entity_poly.type
_entity_poly.pdbx_seq_one_letter_code
_entity_poly.pdbx_strand_id
1 'polypeptide(L)' 'MLKDKKIVLGVSGGIAVYKACDLVSRLKKRGAQVRVVMTENAMKFVPKLTFATLSANPVMSDTFQERN' A
#
# COMPACT_ATOMS: atom_id res chain seq x y z
N MET A 1 19.32 -3.46 -5.03
CA MET A 1 18.75 -3.41 -6.40
C MET A 1 17.27 -2.95 -6.47
N LEU A 2 16.66 -2.40 -5.42
CA LEU A 2 15.23 -1.99 -5.47
C LEU A 2 15.00 -0.50 -5.78
N LYS A 3 16.07 0.29 -5.88
CA LYS A 3 15.99 1.72 -6.21
C LYS A 3 15.25 1.92 -7.54
N ASP A 4 14.28 2.83 -7.54
CA ASP A 4 13.44 3.23 -8.67
C ASP A 4 12.57 2.12 -9.27
N LYS A 5 12.53 0.93 -8.66
CA LYS A 5 11.59 -0.13 -9.06
C LYS A 5 10.17 0.28 -8.69
N LYS A 6 9.25 0.14 -9.65
CA LYS A 6 7.81 0.36 -9.46
C LYS A 6 7.18 -0.94 -8.99
N ILE A 7 6.58 -0.93 -7.79
CA ILE A 7 5.98 -2.12 -7.17
C ILE A 7 4.52 -1.81 -6.86
N VAL A 8 3.62 -2.68 -7.31
CA VAL A 8 2.23 -2.70 -6.84
C VAL A 8 2.14 -3.67 -5.68
N LEU A 9 1.58 -3.23 -4.57
CA LEU A 9 1.27 -4.08 -3.43
C LEU A 9 -0.24 -4.18 -3.26
N GLY A 10 -0.80 -5.35 -3.59
CA GLY A 10 -2.18 -5.69 -3.28
C GLY A 10 -2.32 -6.17 -1.84
N VAL A 11 -3.30 -5.63 -1.12
CA VAL A 11 -3.56 -5.92 0.30
C VAL A 11 -5.01 -6.35 0.47
N SER A 12 -5.22 -7.57 0.97
CA SER A 12 -6.54 -8.13 1.26
C SER A 12 -6.82 -8.23 2.77
N GLY A 13 -8.05 -8.61 3.14
CA GLY A 13 -8.49 -8.69 4.52
C GLY A 13 -7.96 -9.94 5.24
N GLY A 14 -7.06 -9.74 6.19
CA GLY A 14 -6.55 -10.79 7.05
C GLY A 14 -5.67 -10.20 8.14
N ILE A 15 -5.50 -10.93 9.24
CA ILE A 15 -4.77 -10.42 10.41
C ILE A 15 -3.35 -9.98 10.05
N ALA A 16 -2.69 -10.63 9.08
CA ALA A 16 -1.33 -10.31 8.64
C ALA A 16 -1.13 -8.92 8.00
N VAL A 17 -2.19 -8.13 7.79
CA VAL A 17 -2.12 -6.79 7.15
C VAL A 17 -1.15 -5.83 7.84
N TYR A 18 -0.97 -5.91 9.16
CA TYR A 18 0.00 -5.06 9.88
C TYR A 18 1.44 -5.32 9.42
N LYS A 19 1.76 -6.53 8.96
CA LYS A 19 3.07 -6.85 8.37
C LYS A 19 3.24 -6.23 6.99
N ALA A 20 2.15 -6.01 6.26
CA ALA A 20 2.19 -5.30 4.98
C ALA A 20 2.59 -3.83 5.17
N CYS A 21 2.23 -3.19 6.28
CA CYS A 21 2.69 -1.83 6.61
C CYS A 21 4.22 -1.77 6.69
N ASP A 22 4.82 -2.70 7.44
CA ASP A 22 6.27 -2.83 7.57
C ASP A 22 6.94 -3.17 6.23
N LEU A 23 6.33 -4.04 5.41
CA LEU A 23 6.79 -4.33 4.05
C LEU A 23 6.88 -3.05 3.20
N VAL A 24 5.84 -2.21 3.18
CA VAL A 24 5.85 -0.94 2.43
C VAL A 24 6.98 -0.03 2.92
N SER A 25 7.14 0.13 4.24
CA SER A 25 8.21 0.94 4.82
C SER A 25 9.60 0.46 4.36
N ARG A 26 9.85 -0.85 4.39
CA ARG A 26 11.13 -1.43 3.96
C ARG A 26 11.37 -1.29 2.47
N LEU A 27 10.35 -1.50 1.62
CA LEU A 27 10.47 -1.30 0.18
C LEU A 27 10.79 0.16 -0.14
N LYS A 28 10.12 1.11 0.52
CA LYS A 28 10.36 2.55 0.35
C LYS A 28 11.77 2.94 0.80
N LYS A 29 12.23 2.47 1.97
CA LYS A 29 13.60 2.68 2.47
C LYS A 29 14.68 2.14 1.53
N ARG A 30 14.37 1.09 0.76
CA ARG A 30 15.25 0.53 -0.28
C ARG A 30 15.17 1.26 -1.64
N GLY A 31 14.46 2.39 -1.69
CA GLY A 31 14.33 3.26 -2.85
C GLY A 31 13.25 2.85 -3.86
N ALA A 32 12.38 1.90 -3.53
CA ALA A 32 11.30 1.51 -4.42
C ALA A 32 10.16 2.54 -4.44
N GLN A 33 9.47 2.64 -5.58
CA GLN A 33 8.21 3.37 -5.74
C GLN A 33 7.06 2.39 -5.54
N VAL A 34 6.44 2.42 -4.37
CA VAL A 34 5.37 1.49 -4.00
C VAL A 34 4.01 2.15 -4.19
N ARG A 35 3.09 1.47 -4.87
CA ARG A 35 1.68 1.85 -4.96
C ARG A 35 0.83 0.75 -4.34
N VAL A 36 -0.02 1.11 -3.40
CA VAL A 36 -0.84 0.14 -2.66
C VAL A 36 -2.25 0.11 -3.23
N VAL A 37 -2.78 -1.09 -3.37
CA VAL A 37 -4.19 -1.35 -3.69
C VAL A 37 -4.77 -2.17 -2.54
N MET A 38 -5.90 -1.75 -1.98
CA MET A 38 -6.52 -2.40 -0.82
C MET A 38 -7.93 -2.87 -1.15
N THR A 39 -8.34 -4.00 -0.58
CA THR A 39 -9.76 -4.36 -0.55
C THR A 39 -10.48 -3.63 0.59
N GLU A 40 -11.80 -3.52 0.50
CA GLU A 40 -12.63 -2.98 1.59
C GLU A 40 -12.43 -3.72 2.91
N ASN A 41 -12.31 -5.05 2.86
CA ASN A 41 -12.06 -5.86 4.05
C ASN A 41 -10.68 -5.60 4.67
N ALA A 42 -9.66 -5.25 3.88
CA ALA A 42 -8.36 -4.84 4.43
C ALA A 42 -8.47 -3.53 5.21
N MET A 43 -9.33 -2.60 4.76
CA MET A 43 -9.54 -1.31 5.42
C MET A 43 -10.20 -1.43 6.81
N LYS A 44 -10.92 -2.53 7.07
CA LYS A 44 -11.48 -2.85 8.41
C LYS A 44 -10.39 -3.14 9.45
N PHE A 45 -9.20 -3.54 9.01
CA PHE A 45 -8.07 -3.82 9.89
C PHE A 45 -7.08 -2.66 9.96
N VAL A 46 -6.73 -2.08 8.80
CA VAL A 46 -5.78 -0.96 8.71
C VAL A 46 -6.35 0.13 7.81
N PRO A 47 -6.48 1.38 8.30
CA PRO A 47 -6.99 2.48 7.49
C PRO A 47 -6.10 2.78 6.27
N LYS A 48 -6.74 3.15 5.15
CA LYS A 48 -6.12 3.57 3.89
C LYS A 48 -5.00 4.62 4.07
N LEU A 49 -5.20 5.58 4.98
CA LEU A 49 -4.25 6.65 5.29
C LEU A 49 -2.87 6.14 5.74
N THR A 50 -2.84 5.00 6.47
CA THR A 50 -1.61 4.37 6.93
C THR A 50 -0.71 4.01 5.75
N PHE A 51 -1.29 3.30 4.77
CA PHE A 51 -0.55 2.91 3.58
C PHE A 51 -0.17 4.10 2.71
N ALA A 52 -1.06 5.10 2.57
CA ALA A 52 -0.78 6.31 1.80
C ALA A 52 0.46 7.04 2.33
N THR A 53 0.54 7.18 3.66
CA THR A 53 1.67 7.79 4.37
C THR A 53 2.95 6.98 4.17
N LEU A 54 2.89 5.65 4.38
CA LEU A 54 4.07 4.77 4.27
C LEU A 54 4.62 4.67 2.84
N SER A 55 3.74 4.64 1.83
CA SER A 55 4.17 4.56 0.44
C SER A 55 4.54 5.92 -0.17
N ALA A 56 4.16 7.02 0.48
CA ALA A 56 4.19 8.38 -0.08
C ALA A 56 3.52 8.44 -1.47
N ASN A 57 2.38 7.74 -1.59
CA ASN A 57 1.60 7.60 -2.82
C ASN A 57 0.12 7.42 -2.46
N PRO A 58 -0.82 7.87 -3.30
CA PRO A 58 -2.23 7.53 -3.13
C PRO A 58 -2.44 6.02 -3.12
N VAL A 59 -3.39 5.57 -2.30
CA VAL A 59 -3.82 4.18 -2.22
C VAL A 59 -5.10 4.03 -3.03
N MET A 60 -5.24 2.96 -3.79
CA MET A 60 -6.48 2.65 -4.51
C MET A 60 -7.28 1.64 -3.71
N SER A 61 -8.58 1.83 -3.62
CA SER A 61 -9.49 0.92 -2.90
C SER A 61 -10.71 0.52 -3.73
N ASP A 62 -10.92 1.19 -4.85
CA ASP A 62 -12.02 0.97 -5.79
C ASP A 62 -11.44 1.09 -7.21
N THR A 63 -11.83 0.18 -8.08
CA THR A 63 -11.41 0.09 -9.48
C THR A 63 -11.88 1.31 -10.29
N PHE A 64 -13.02 1.89 -9.93
CA PHE A 64 -13.64 3.01 -10.63
C PHE A 64 -13.35 4.37 -9.97
N GLN A 65 -12.44 4.42 -9.00
CA GLN A 65 -12.05 5.67 -8.35
C GLN A 65 -11.25 6.58 -9.30
N GLU A 66 -11.86 7.67 -9.74
CA GLU A 66 -11.20 8.71 -10.54
C GLU A 66 -10.17 9.49 -9.70
N ARG A 67 -9.07 9.87 -10.36
CA ARG A 67 -8.02 10.73 -9.77
C ARG A 67 -8.34 12.17 -10.14
N ASN A 68 -9.17 12.83 -9.32
CA ASN A 68 -9.37 14.28 -9.39
C ASN A 68 -8.09 15.01 -8.95
#